data_AF-A0A6G8CXW1-F1
#
_entry.id   AF-A0A6G8CXW1-F1
#
_cell.length_a   1.000
_cell.length_b   1.000
_cell.length_c   1.000
_cell.angle_alpha   90.00
_cell.angle_beta   90.00
_cell.angle_gamma   90.00
#
_symmetry.space_group_name_H-M   'P 1'
#
loop_
_entity.id
_entity.type
_entity.pdbx_description
1 polymer ?
#
loop_
_entity_poly.entity_id
_entity_poly.type
_entity_poly.pdbx_seq_one_letter_code
_entity_poly.pdbx_strand_id
1 'polypeptide(L)'
;MKVRTLPLFALLWLGLISIAWAQPVQPPTGFAIIGLIERFTLDQPASRTSAATLRVRGVDVRLPQNLVITMPGGYLTAQQLFKGRDLRSTIDPNRSGLALQDLRTAELACPATPDFAGKQCPLPAAEVEVMGNILKGVYLAGSVRISQGALHLGGGFIRSFGADGSITVGSEPGTGSNAASARIKLNDPEGIYGRAQTTQDQRFALDPGNSPVHARTGFPVCVPRHASDALCPASNRPGDATIKRFTCGSVPVQGGTAGISAVALPGCRPHLPAPLRVGDFVNYVGRLDKDAQGYFVSLHGLEAELGIYTSPGVDPAYVFIEEALEGTVGERYADLPQEETSRFKLIGFTSDPSRSVSVDIFDDDVDGNALPPTAAPARLATRLVPTTGAQLGRFKMIWSAKEDAHVVRRAVRVTLSTGASGGANHAPGTSSVELNLPGASRRGGYAFGSYEAPISEYIGPEATAFGIKGYQPPVPFENFCFLRRVNQVESMEPHPTNASQWINIDAQPLNPSPAARAQSQATSSGQRVCGD
;
A
#
# COMPACT_ATOMS: atom_id res chain seq x y z
N MET A 1 -57.08 63.01 64.52
CA MET A 1 -56.64 61.73 65.12
C MET A 1 -55.80 60.98 64.07
N LYS A 2 -54.66 60.42 64.49
CA LYS A 2 -53.73 59.50 63.77
C LYS A 2 -52.57 60.08 62.92
N VAL A 3 -51.43 60.13 63.63
CA VAL A 3 -50.03 59.89 63.28
C VAL A 3 -49.79 59.03 62.03
N ARG A 4 -48.77 59.36 61.23
CA ARG A 4 -48.01 58.38 60.42
C ARG A 4 -46.49 58.63 60.47
N THR A 5 -45.80 57.53 60.71
CA THR A 5 -44.39 57.25 60.94
C THR A 5 -43.61 57.01 59.64
N LEU A 6 -42.31 57.33 59.62
CA LEU A 6 -41.30 56.85 58.66
C LEU A 6 -40.76 55.46 59.08
N PRO A 7 -40.31 54.61 58.14
CA PRO A 7 -38.88 54.20 58.13
C PRO A 7 -38.30 53.95 56.69
N LEU A 8 -37.07 54.37 56.39
CA LEU A 8 -35.75 53.69 56.52
C LEU A 8 -35.39 52.74 55.35
N PHE A 9 -34.40 53.16 54.55
CA PHE A 9 -33.83 52.45 53.39
C PHE A 9 -32.70 51.49 53.83
N ALA A 10 -32.70 50.25 53.33
CA ALA A 10 -31.59 49.30 53.44
C ALA A 10 -30.98 49.06 52.05
N LEU A 11 -29.66 49.26 51.92
CA LEU A 11 -28.86 48.98 50.72
C LEU A 11 -28.36 47.53 50.76
N LEU A 12 -28.72 46.74 49.75
CA LEU A 12 -28.23 45.37 49.53
C LEU A 12 -27.08 45.38 48.52
N TRP A 13 -25.91 44.88 48.94
CA TRP A 13 -24.76 44.57 48.09
C TRP A 13 -25.00 43.24 47.36
N LEU A 14 -25.02 43.26 46.02
CA LEU A 14 -25.02 42.07 45.17
C LEU A 14 -23.61 41.82 44.64
N GLY A 15 -22.96 40.77 45.14
CA GLY A 15 -21.69 40.27 44.61
C GLY A 15 -21.88 39.61 43.24
N LEU A 16 -21.16 40.10 42.24
CA LEU A 16 -21.06 39.50 40.91
C LEU A 16 -20.22 38.22 40.98
N ILE A 17 -20.89 37.06 41.01
CA ILE A 17 -20.26 35.77 40.76
C ILE A 17 -19.94 35.70 39.27
N SER A 18 -18.65 35.79 38.92
CA SER A 18 -18.19 35.51 37.56
C SER A 18 -18.27 34.01 37.31
N ILE A 19 -19.32 33.56 36.64
CA ILE A 19 -19.43 32.19 36.12
C ILE A 19 -18.51 32.14 34.89
N ALA A 20 -17.30 31.59 35.06
CA ALA A 20 -16.44 31.26 33.94
C ALA A 20 -17.12 30.12 33.15
N TRP A 21 -17.77 30.48 32.04
CA TRP A 21 -18.26 29.50 31.08
C TRP A 21 -17.05 28.75 30.53
N ALA A 22 -16.91 27.47 30.87
CA ALA A 22 -15.96 26.59 30.22
C ALA A 22 -16.22 26.66 28.72
N GLN A 23 -15.22 27.08 27.96
CA GLN A 23 -15.29 27.03 26.50
C GLN A 23 -15.59 25.58 26.11
N PRO A 24 -16.58 25.31 25.23
CA PRO A 24 -16.79 23.97 24.72
C PRO A 24 -15.47 23.49 24.12
N VAL A 25 -14.99 22.32 24.56
CA VAL A 25 -13.78 21.70 24.03
C VAL A 25 -13.98 21.57 22.52
N GLN A 26 -13.18 22.29 21.74
CA GLN A 26 -13.28 22.20 20.29
C GLN A 26 -12.95 20.76 19.86
N PRO A 27 -13.76 20.15 18.98
CA PRO A 27 -13.46 18.81 18.51
C PRO A 27 -12.11 18.83 17.78
N PRO A 28 -11.33 17.73 17.86
CA PRO A 28 -10.16 17.60 17.02
C PRO A 28 -10.57 17.76 15.55
N THR A 29 -9.73 18.45 14.78
CA THR A 29 -9.93 18.64 13.34
C THR A 29 -9.07 17.63 12.59
N GLY A 30 -9.65 16.95 11.60
CA GLY A 30 -8.90 16.03 10.74
C GLY A 30 -7.90 16.78 9.86
N PHE A 31 -6.82 16.10 9.47
CA PHE A 31 -5.88 16.60 8.47
C PHE A 31 -5.42 15.48 7.55
N ALA A 32 -5.07 15.86 6.32
CA ALA A 32 -4.32 15.07 5.37
C ALA A 32 -3.18 15.92 4.81
N ILE A 33 -1.93 15.44 4.90
CA ILE A 33 -0.74 16.13 4.42
C ILE A 33 0.02 15.18 3.49
N ILE A 34 0.27 15.64 2.27
CA ILE A 34 1.18 14.99 1.32
C ILE A 34 2.36 15.94 1.07
N GLY A 35 3.57 15.38 1.08
CA GLY A 35 4.78 16.12 0.72
C GLY A 35 6.06 15.35 0.99
N LEU A 36 7.19 16.01 0.73
CA LEU A 36 8.51 15.46 1.05
C LEU A 36 8.74 15.47 2.57
N ILE A 37 9.39 14.41 3.07
CA ILE A 37 9.86 14.36 4.45
C ILE A 37 11.02 15.37 4.59
N GLU A 38 10.82 16.43 5.37
CA GLU A 38 11.84 17.44 5.64
C GLU A 38 12.79 16.96 6.74
N ARG A 39 12.24 16.38 7.80
CA ARG A 39 12.94 15.83 8.96
C ARG A 39 12.21 14.61 9.47
N PHE A 40 12.94 13.62 9.98
CA PHE A 40 12.38 12.45 10.64
C PHE A 40 13.23 12.08 11.85
N THR A 41 12.63 11.99 13.04
CA THR A 41 13.35 11.66 14.28
C THR A 41 12.62 10.58 15.08
N LEU A 42 13.39 9.68 15.70
CA LEU A 42 12.89 8.69 16.65
C LEU A 42 12.98 9.20 18.09
N ASP A 43 11.97 8.85 18.89
CA ASP A 43 11.98 9.16 20.33
C ASP A 43 12.83 8.17 21.12
N GLN A 44 12.69 6.88 20.81
CA GLN A 44 13.32 5.78 21.54
C GLN A 44 13.95 4.81 20.53
N PRO A 45 15.17 5.09 20.01
CA PRO A 45 15.81 4.27 18.99
C PRO A 45 15.95 2.77 19.36
N ALA A 46 16.06 2.46 20.65
CA ALA A 46 16.13 1.09 21.15
C ALA A 46 14.78 0.33 21.06
N SER A 47 13.65 1.03 20.94
CA SER A 47 12.32 0.43 20.87
C SER A 47 11.88 0.21 19.42
N ARG A 48 11.60 -1.04 19.05
CA ARG A 48 11.11 -1.39 17.69
C ARG A 48 9.78 -0.73 17.36
N THR A 49 8.94 -0.47 18.35
CA THR A 49 7.65 0.21 18.17
C THR A 49 7.73 1.69 18.51
N SER A 50 8.94 2.28 18.59
CA SER A 50 9.16 3.67 18.95
C SER A 50 8.20 4.61 18.23
N ALA A 51 7.67 5.55 18.99
CA ALA A 51 7.06 6.74 18.44
C ALA A 51 8.11 7.58 17.69
N ALA A 52 7.64 8.45 16.80
CA ALA A 52 8.52 9.28 15.99
C ALA A 52 7.89 10.65 15.69
N THR A 53 8.66 11.56 15.12
CA THR A 53 8.17 12.86 14.63
C THR A 53 8.66 13.07 13.21
N LEU A 54 7.74 13.35 12.30
CA LEU A 54 8.05 13.73 10.92
C LEU A 54 7.68 15.19 10.69
N ARG A 55 8.51 15.90 9.93
CA ARG A 55 8.21 17.27 9.49
C ARG A 55 7.91 17.27 8.01
N VAL A 56 6.76 17.79 7.63
CA VAL A 56 6.29 17.84 6.24
C VAL A 56 5.67 19.20 5.98
N ARG A 57 6.15 19.90 4.96
CA ARG A 57 5.71 21.27 4.62
C ARG A 57 5.78 22.23 5.81
N GLY A 58 6.80 22.10 6.63
CA GLY A 58 6.98 22.90 7.83
C GLY A 58 6.12 22.53 9.04
N VAL A 59 5.28 21.49 8.95
CA VAL A 59 4.41 21.01 10.03
C VAL A 59 5.03 19.78 10.68
N ASP A 60 5.20 19.80 12.00
CA ASP A 60 5.65 18.64 12.77
C ASP A 60 4.43 17.77 13.10
N VAL A 61 4.46 16.52 12.62
CA VAL A 61 3.44 15.51 12.85
C VAL A 61 4.01 14.39 13.72
N ARG A 62 3.30 14.12 14.80
CA ARG A 62 3.62 13.09 15.76
C ARG A 62 3.11 11.74 15.29
N LEU A 63 4.00 10.76 15.19
CA LEU A 63 3.67 9.35 14.98
C LEU A 63 3.62 8.67 16.34
N PRO A 64 2.45 8.16 16.77
CA PRO A 64 2.32 7.40 18.00
C PRO A 64 3.22 6.17 18.05
N GLN A 65 3.52 5.70 19.26
CA GLN A 65 4.15 4.39 19.46
C GLN A 65 3.25 3.30 18.87
N ASN A 66 3.84 2.25 18.30
CA ASN A 66 3.18 1.11 17.63
C ASN A 66 2.49 1.43 16.30
N LEU A 67 2.53 2.68 15.83
CA LEU A 67 2.03 2.99 14.49
C LEU A 67 2.94 2.31 13.44
N VAL A 68 2.30 1.54 12.57
CA VAL A 68 2.93 0.89 11.43
C VAL A 68 2.78 1.79 10.20
N ILE A 69 3.84 1.88 9.40
CA ILE A 69 3.93 2.72 8.21
C ILE A 69 3.80 1.80 6.99
N THR A 70 2.88 2.15 6.11
CA THR A 70 2.70 1.46 4.82
C THR A 70 3.83 1.87 3.88
N MET A 71 4.57 0.88 3.41
CA MET A 71 5.60 0.97 2.37
C MET A 71 5.06 0.34 1.08
N PRO A 72 5.74 0.51 -0.08
CA PRO A 72 5.22 -0.07 -1.32
C PRO A 72 5.12 -1.59 -1.34
N GLY A 73 6.05 -2.29 -0.67
CA GLY A 73 6.13 -3.75 -0.67
C GLY A 73 5.77 -4.41 0.67
N GLY A 74 5.12 -3.67 1.58
CA GLY A 74 4.76 -4.19 2.91
C GLY A 74 4.79 -3.11 3.99
N TYR A 75 5.10 -3.52 5.22
CA TYR A 75 5.00 -2.66 6.40
C TYR A 75 6.33 -2.52 7.14
N LEU A 76 6.56 -1.34 7.71
CA LEU A 76 7.68 -1.06 8.61
C LEU A 76 7.22 -0.18 9.79
N THR A 77 7.85 -0.30 10.94
CA THR A 77 7.72 0.72 12.00
C THR A 77 8.65 1.89 11.74
N ALA A 78 8.42 3.01 12.42
CA ALA A 78 9.31 4.16 12.36
C ALA A 78 10.76 3.76 12.67
N GLN A 79 11.00 2.93 13.68
CA GLN A 79 12.36 2.53 14.06
C GLN A 79 13.08 1.75 12.96
N GLN A 80 12.37 0.86 12.25
CA GLN A 80 12.99 0.03 11.21
C GLN A 80 13.45 0.89 10.03
N LEU A 81 12.78 2.00 9.74
CA LEU A 81 13.21 2.94 8.71
C LEU A 81 14.58 3.55 8.99
N PHE A 82 15.04 3.59 10.25
CA PHE A 82 16.34 4.12 10.66
C PHE A 82 17.45 3.06 10.63
N LYS A 83 17.14 1.82 10.23
CA LYS A 83 18.14 0.80 9.84
C LYS A 83 18.70 1.02 8.44
N GLY A 84 18.31 2.10 7.77
CA GLY A 84 18.83 2.47 6.47
C GLY A 84 18.33 1.59 5.33
N ARG A 85 19.11 1.57 4.24
CA ARG A 85 18.68 1.07 2.92
C ARG A 85 18.57 -0.46 2.84
N ASP A 86 19.30 -1.20 3.66
CA ASP A 86 19.36 -2.67 3.60
C ASP A 86 18.50 -3.34 4.69
N LEU A 87 17.85 -2.55 5.55
CA LEU A 87 17.08 -2.99 6.72
C LEU A 87 17.88 -3.85 7.72
N ARG A 88 19.20 -3.92 7.56
CA ARG A 88 20.12 -4.75 8.36
C ARG A 88 21.16 -3.91 9.10
N SER A 89 21.39 -2.68 8.65
CA SER A 89 22.37 -1.80 9.28
C SER A 89 21.97 -1.44 10.71
N THR A 90 22.96 -1.09 11.52
CA THR A 90 22.73 -0.50 12.83
C THR A 90 21.92 0.79 12.70
N ILE A 91 21.05 1.04 13.67
CA ILE A 91 20.19 2.22 13.69
C ILE A 91 21.06 3.48 13.75
N ASP A 92 20.87 4.41 12.81
CA ASP A 92 21.37 5.78 12.93
C ASP A 92 20.24 6.63 13.53
N PRO A 93 20.22 6.90 14.84
CA PRO A 93 19.08 7.58 15.49
C PRO A 93 18.86 9.01 14.99
N ASN A 94 19.85 9.60 14.31
CA ASN A 94 19.80 10.97 13.84
C ASN A 94 19.34 11.08 12.38
N ARG A 95 19.40 9.98 11.61
CA ARG A 95 19.12 10.01 10.17
C ARG A 95 18.42 8.75 9.69
N SER A 96 17.23 8.92 9.13
CA SER A 96 16.52 7.84 8.47
C SER A 96 17.12 7.51 7.09
N GLY A 97 17.75 8.48 6.44
CA GLY A 97 18.10 8.43 5.02
C GLY A 97 16.91 8.63 4.06
N LEU A 98 15.78 9.15 4.57
CA LEU A 98 14.55 9.44 3.84
C LEU A 98 14.17 10.92 3.87
N ALA A 99 14.75 11.70 4.78
CA ALA A 99 14.43 13.11 4.94
C ALA A 99 15.37 14.02 4.14
N LEU A 100 14.91 15.21 3.76
CA LEU A 100 15.75 16.24 3.12
C LEU A 100 16.95 16.65 3.99
N GLN A 101 16.79 16.61 5.32
CA GLN A 101 17.86 16.89 6.27
C GLN A 101 18.86 15.73 6.46
N ASP A 102 18.60 14.56 5.87
CA ASP A 102 19.52 13.42 5.92
C ASP A 102 20.65 13.61 4.88
N LEU A 103 21.63 14.44 5.23
CA LEU A 103 22.76 14.78 4.38
C LEU A 103 23.83 13.67 4.35
N ARG A 104 24.39 13.39 3.16
CA ARG A 104 25.54 12.45 2.97
C ARG A 104 26.69 13.10 2.21
N THR A 105 27.92 12.63 2.45
CA THR A 105 29.09 12.97 1.61
C THR A 105 28.84 12.53 0.16
N ALA A 106 29.35 13.31 -0.80
CA ALA A 106 28.97 13.33 -2.22
C ALA A 106 29.14 12.03 -3.04
N GLU A 107 29.51 10.89 -2.45
CA GLU A 107 29.82 9.65 -3.20
C GLU A 107 28.61 8.96 -3.84
N LEU A 108 27.38 9.19 -3.36
CA LEU A 108 26.16 8.53 -3.87
C LEU A 108 24.94 9.45 -4.09
N ALA A 109 24.97 10.68 -3.55
CA ALA A 109 23.81 11.58 -3.56
C ALA A 109 23.87 12.68 -4.65
N CYS A 110 25.06 13.01 -5.15
CA CYS A 110 25.28 14.11 -6.11
C CYS A 110 26.13 13.67 -7.32
N PRO A 111 26.12 14.44 -8.43
CA PRO A 111 27.15 14.34 -9.46
C PRO A 111 28.55 14.53 -8.85
N ALA A 112 29.50 13.68 -9.24
CA ALA A 112 30.91 13.85 -8.88
C ALA A 112 31.55 14.94 -9.74
N THR A 113 31.02 16.17 -9.68
CA THR A 113 31.61 17.34 -10.31
C THR A 113 32.45 18.11 -9.28
N PRO A 114 33.47 18.89 -9.72
CA PRO A 114 34.27 19.72 -8.83
C PRO A 114 33.43 20.62 -7.91
N ASP A 115 32.25 21.03 -8.37
CA ASP A 115 31.31 21.89 -7.65
C ASP A 115 30.74 21.25 -6.36
N PHE A 116 30.74 19.91 -6.27
CA PHE A 116 30.24 19.15 -5.12
C PHE A 116 31.34 18.44 -4.31
N ALA A 117 32.62 18.63 -4.66
CA ALA A 117 33.73 18.07 -3.91
C ALA A 117 33.72 18.57 -2.44
N GLY A 118 33.74 17.66 -1.48
CA GLY A 118 33.70 17.96 -0.04
C GLY A 118 32.36 18.48 0.49
N LYS A 119 31.31 18.59 -0.34
CA LYS A 119 29.97 19.01 0.09
C LYS A 119 29.13 17.81 0.54
N GLN A 120 28.20 18.08 1.45
CA GLN A 120 27.14 17.12 1.77
C GLN A 120 25.92 17.42 0.91
N CYS A 121 25.27 16.38 0.41
CA CYS A 121 24.09 16.47 -0.43
C CYS A 121 22.88 15.82 0.22
N PRO A 122 21.68 16.38 0.02
CA PRO A 122 20.45 15.73 0.44
C PRO A 122 20.27 14.43 -0.35
N LEU A 123 19.78 13.40 0.33
CA LEU A 123 19.29 12.21 -0.35
C LEU A 123 18.01 12.53 -1.11
N PRO A 124 17.66 11.80 -2.18
CA PRO A 124 16.30 11.83 -2.70
C PRO A 124 15.31 11.56 -1.57
N ALA A 125 14.65 12.62 -1.09
CA ALA A 125 13.74 12.54 0.03
C ALA A 125 12.51 11.73 -0.36
N ALA A 126 11.99 10.93 0.57
CA ALA A 126 10.76 10.21 0.36
C ALA A 126 9.57 11.16 0.44
N GLU A 127 8.52 10.83 -0.32
CA GLU A 127 7.21 11.42 -0.16
C GLU A 127 6.47 10.67 0.95
N VAL A 128 5.70 11.40 1.74
CA VAL A 128 4.85 10.83 2.75
C VAL A 128 3.44 11.40 2.59
N GLU A 129 2.48 10.51 2.74
CA GLU A 129 1.08 10.83 2.92
C GLU A 129 0.72 10.51 4.37
N VAL A 130 0.18 11.50 5.08
CA VAL A 130 -0.17 11.39 6.48
C VAL A 130 -1.60 11.84 6.70
N MET A 131 -2.40 10.96 7.28
CA MET A 131 -3.75 11.27 7.73
C MET A 131 -3.81 11.21 9.25
N GLY A 132 -4.46 12.20 9.87
CA GLY A 132 -4.44 12.36 11.32
C GLY A 132 -5.47 13.35 11.86
N ASN A 133 -5.37 13.62 13.16
CA ASN A 133 -6.20 14.59 13.88
C ASN A 133 -5.32 15.62 14.61
N ILE A 134 -5.79 16.86 14.67
CA ILE A 134 -5.14 17.95 15.43
C ILE A 134 -5.72 17.98 16.84
N LEU A 135 -4.90 17.65 17.84
CA LEU A 135 -5.27 17.52 19.24
C LEU A 135 -4.51 18.57 20.06
N LYS A 136 -5.22 19.56 20.61
CA LYS A 136 -4.62 20.66 21.39
C LYS A 136 -3.43 21.33 20.67
N GLY A 137 -3.54 21.49 19.35
CA GLY A 137 -2.51 22.07 18.49
C GLY A 137 -1.41 21.10 18.02
N VAL A 138 -1.45 19.83 18.44
CA VAL A 138 -0.50 18.79 18.02
C VAL A 138 -1.11 17.98 16.87
N TYR A 139 -0.39 17.87 15.75
CA TYR A 139 -0.77 16.99 14.65
C TYR A 139 -0.41 15.55 15.03
N LEU A 140 -1.40 14.69 15.17
CA LEU A 140 -1.22 13.27 15.51
C LEU A 140 -1.64 12.39 14.34
N ALA A 141 -0.72 11.58 13.84
CA ALA A 141 -1.01 10.65 12.75
C ALA A 141 -1.75 9.40 13.24
N GLY A 142 -2.68 8.89 12.42
CA GLY A 142 -3.28 7.56 12.59
C GLY A 142 -3.10 6.66 11.37
N SER A 143 -2.75 7.22 10.20
CA SER A 143 -2.29 6.48 9.03
C SER A 143 -1.11 7.22 8.39
N VAL A 144 -0.08 6.47 8.00
CA VAL A 144 1.13 7.00 7.34
C VAL A 144 1.51 6.05 6.22
N ARG A 145 1.68 6.60 5.02
CA ARG A 145 2.22 5.90 3.88
C ARG A 145 3.44 6.62 3.36
N ILE A 146 4.55 5.90 3.20
CA ILE A 146 5.76 6.44 2.60
C ILE A 146 5.93 5.81 1.22
N SER A 147 6.02 6.66 0.21
CA SER A 147 6.29 6.25 -1.17
C SER A 147 7.14 7.32 -1.88
N GLN A 148 7.38 7.17 -3.16
CA GLN A 148 7.79 8.30 -4.03
C GLN A 148 6.87 8.36 -5.26
N GLY A 149 5.60 8.01 -5.04
CA GLY A 149 4.65 7.60 -6.08
C GLY A 149 4.22 8.73 -7.02
N ALA A 150 4.08 9.98 -6.58
CA ALA A 150 3.56 11.01 -7.46
C ALA A 150 4.53 11.48 -8.57
N LEU A 151 5.84 11.27 -8.42
CA LEU A 151 6.86 11.90 -9.30
C LEU A 151 7.74 10.92 -10.09
N HIS A 152 7.61 9.60 -9.89
CA HIS A 152 8.43 8.58 -10.57
C HIS A 152 7.62 7.45 -11.21
N LEU A 153 6.36 7.75 -11.55
CA LEU A 153 5.56 6.97 -12.49
C LEU A 153 6.03 7.26 -13.92
N GLY A 154 6.07 6.23 -14.75
CA GLY A 154 6.39 6.38 -16.16
C GLY A 154 5.84 5.26 -17.01
N GLY A 155 5.81 5.49 -18.31
CA GLY A 155 5.34 4.51 -19.29
C GLY A 155 6.13 4.62 -20.59
N GLY A 156 6.27 3.50 -21.27
CA GLY A 156 6.92 3.47 -22.58
C GLY A 156 7.24 2.06 -23.04
N PHE A 157 7.88 1.98 -24.20
CA PHE A 157 8.32 0.72 -24.79
C PHE A 157 9.70 0.32 -24.30
N ILE A 158 9.86 -0.97 -24.00
CA ILE A 158 11.17 -1.56 -23.72
C ILE A 158 12.03 -1.47 -24.98
N ARG A 159 13.20 -0.83 -24.86
CA ARG A 159 14.19 -0.65 -25.91
C ARG A 159 15.27 -1.72 -25.88
N SER A 160 15.71 -2.07 -24.67
CA SER A 160 16.82 -2.99 -24.44
C SER A 160 16.89 -3.45 -23.00
N PHE A 161 17.56 -4.58 -22.79
CA PHE A 161 17.92 -5.11 -21.48
C PHE A 161 19.45 -5.01 -21.31
N GLY A 162 19.89 -4.51 -20.16
CA GLY A 162 21.29 -4.47 -19.77
C GLY A 162 21.71 -5.74 -19.04
N ALA A 163 22.99 -6.10 -19.11
CA ALA A 163 23.55 -7.26 -18.42
C ALA A 163 23.48 -7.16 -16.88
N ASP A 164 23.34 -5.94 -16.36
CA ASP A 164 23.16 -5.64 -14.94
C ASP A 164 21.71 -5.77 -14.46
N GLY A 165 20.78 -6.18 -15.33
CA GLY A 165 19.35 -6.24 -15.05
C GLY A 165 18.62 -4.91 -15.26
N SER A 166 19.28 -3.90 -15.83
CA SER A 166 18.61 -2.66 -16.23
C SER A 166 17.71 -2.87 -17.44
N ILE A 167 16.64 -2.09 -17.50
CA ILE A 167 15.75 -1.99 -18.67
C ILE A 167 15.79 -0.54 -19.13
N THR A 168 15.86 -0.34 -20.43
CA THR A 168 15.73 1.00 -21.03
C THR A 168 14.32 1.14 -21.59
N VAL A 169 13.56 2.14 -21.13
CA VAL A 169 12.17 2.38 -21.53
C VAL A 169 12.03 3.76 -22.16
N GLY A 170 11.36 3.84 -23.31
CA GLY A 170 11.21 5.09 -24.05
C GLY A 170 10.21 5.00 -25.20
N SER A 171 10.44 5.78 -26.26
CA SER A 171 9.61 5.73 -27.47
C SER A 171 9.69 4.36 -28.17
N GLU A 172 8.68 4.05 -28.98
CA GLU A 172 8.60 2.78 -29.69
C GLU A 172 9.88 2.48 -30.50
N PRO A 173 10.48 1.28 -30.35
CA PRO A 173 11.64 0.88 -31.14
C PRO A 173 11.41 1.02 -32.65
N GLY A 174 12.42 1.44 -33.40
CA GLY A 174 12.36 1.49 -34.87
C GLY A 174 11.69 2.74 -35.47
N THR A 175 11.08 3.61 -34.64
CA THR A 175 10.43 4.86 -35.12
C THR A 175 11.39 6.02 -35.42
N GLY A 176 12.69 5.78 -35.49
CA GLY A 176 13.72 6.80 -35.79
C GLY A 176 13.94 7.86 -34.70
N SER A 177 13.13 7.85 -33.62
CA SER A 177 13.30 8.79 -32.51
C SER A 177 14.34 8.27 -31.51
N ASN A 178 15.45 8.99 -31.39
CA ASN A 178 16.41 8.88 -30.28
C ASN A 178 15.86 9.61 -29.04
N ALA A 179 14.60 9.35 -28.68
CA ALA A 179 14.00 9.98 -27.51
C ALA A 179 14.79 9.58 -26.27
N ALA A 180 14.95 10.53 -25.34
CA ALA A 180 15.49 10.27 -24.02
C ALA A 180 14.75 9.08 -23.41
N SER A 181 15.50 8.07 -22.97
CA SER A 181 14.95 6.85 -22.40
C SER A 181 15.25 6.82 -20.90
N ALA A 182 14.28 6.34 -20.13
CA ALA A 182 14.47 6.09 -18.71
C ALA A 182 15.23 4.77 -18.52
N ARG A 183 16.23 4.77 -17.64
CA ARG A 183 16.83 3.54 -17.13
C ARG A 183 16.06 3.12 -15.88
N ILE A 184 15.61 1.87 -15.84
CA ILE A 184 14.87 1.30 -14.71
C ILE A 184 15.52 -0.02 -14.27
N LYS A 185 15.37 -0.37 -12.99
CA LYS A 185 15.82 -1.64 -12.41
C LYS A 185 14.78 -2.14 -11.42
N LEU A 186 14.43 -3.43 -11.47
CA LEU A 186 13.57 -4.05 -10.47
C LEU A 186 14.27 -4.02 -9.10
N ASN A 187 13.61 -3.52 -8.05
CA ASN A 187 14.11 -3.60 -6.68
C ASN A 187 13.73 -4.96 -6.09
N ASP A 188 14.34 -5.99 -6.65
CA ASP A 188 14.06 -7.39 -6.40
C ASP A 188 15.26 -8.03 -5.69
N PRO A 189 15.40 -7.90 -4.36
CA PRO A 189 16.55 -8.45 -3.64
C PRO A 189 16.63 -9.98 -3.70
N GLU A 190 15.51 -10.65 -3.98
CA GLU A 190 15.40 -12.11 -4.04
C GLU A 190 15.52 -12.64 -5.47
N GLY A 191 15.35 -11.78 -6.48
CA GLY A 191 15.50 -12.13 -7.89
C GLY A 191 14.37 -13.04 -8.37
N ILE A 192 13.15 -12.82 -7.90
CA ILE A 192 11.93 -13.54 -8.30
C ILE A 192 11.65 -13.30 -9.79
N TYR A 193 11.62 -12.02 -10.18
CA TYR A 193 11.20 -11.57 -11.51
C TYR A 193 12.37 -11.27 -12.45
N GLY A 194 13.60 -11.45 -11.98
CA GLY A 194 14.79 -11.21 -12.79
C GLY A 194 16.07 -11.39 -12.00
N ARG A 195 17.11 -10.64 -12.37
CA ARG A 195 18.37 -10.64 -11.65
C ARG A 195 18.19 -10.02 -10.26
N ALA A 196 18.66 -10.70 -9.22
CA ALA A 196 18.61 -10.18 -7.86
C ALA A 196 19.37 -8.84 -7.74
N GLN A 197 18.77 -7.85 -7.09
CA GLN A 197 19.33 -6.52 -6.87
C GLN A 197 19.34 -6.17 -5.38
N THR A 198 20.52 -6.06 -4.78
CA THR A 198 20.66 -5.84 -3.33
C THR A 198 21.19 -4.46 -2.95
N THR A 199 21.60 -3.65 -3.92
CA THR A 199 22.19 -2.30 -3.70
C THR A 199 21.15 -1.18 -3.64
N GLN A 200 19.95 -1.44 -4.16
CA GLN A 200 18.81 -0.53 -4.10
C GLN A 200 18.28 -0.41 -2.66
N ASP A 201 17.47 0.61 -2.40
CA ASP A 201 16.87 0.80 -1.08
C ASP A 201 15.74 -0.20 -0.84
N GLN A 202 16.00 -1.22 -0.02
CA GLN A 202 15.12 -2.36 0.23
C GLN A 202 13.82 -1.97 0.98
N ARG A 203 13.75 -0.77 1.55
CA ARG A 203 12.50 -0.21 2.09
C ARG A 203 11.44 0.04 1.01
N PHE A 204 11.88 0.13 -0.24
CA PHE A 204 11.04 0.28 -1.43
C PHE A 204 11.21 -0.93 -2.36
N ALA A 205 11.48 -2.11 -1.81
CA ALA A 205 11.54 -3.34 -2.59
C ALA A 205 10.15 -3.73 -3.13
N LEU A 206 10.14 -4.57 -4.16
CA LEU A 206 8.95 -5.28 -4.60
C LEU A 206 8.34 -6.05 -3.41
N ASP A 207 7.03 -6.17 -3.39
CA ASP A 207 6.34 -7.10 -2.50
C ASP A 207 6.68 -8.55 -2.92
N PRO A 208 7.36 -9.33 -2.05
CA PRO A 208 7.78 -10.68 -2.40
C PRO A 208 6.71 -11.75 -2.11
N GLY A 209 5.55 -11.39 -1.53
CA GLY A 209 4.39 -12.27 -1.35
C GLY A 209 3.27 -12.07 -2.37
N ASN A 210 3.33 -10.96 -3.11
CA ASN A 210 2.43 -10.68 -4.23
C ASN A 210 3.16 -10.70 -5.59
N SER A 211 2.41 -10.48 -6.67
CA SER A 211 2.94 -10.35 -8.03
C SER A 211 2.97 -8.90 -8.52
N PRO A 212 3.87 -8.02 -8.00
CA PRO A 212 3.94 -6.60 -8.40
C PRO A 212 4.59 -6.38 -9.78
N VAL A 213 5.12 -7.45 -10.41
CA VAL A 213 5.65 -7.44 -11.78
C VAL A 213 4.77 -8.37 -12.61
N HIS A 214 3.78 -7.79 -13.29
CA HIS A 214 2.73 -8.57 -13.94
C HIS A 214 2.29 -7.98 -15.27
N ALA A 215 1.64 -8.79 -16.09
CA ALA A 215 0.82 -8.35 -17.21
C ALA A 215 -0.47 -7.71 -16.69
N ARG A 216 -1.17 -6.93 -17.51
CA ARG A 216 -2.44 -6.28 -17.14
C ARG A 216 -3.52 -7.22 -16.57
N THR A 217 -3.44 -8.51 -16.89
CA THR A 217 -4.32 -9.57 -16.37
C THR A 217 -3.95 -10.10 -14.99
N GLY A 218 -2.82 -9.67 -14.42
CA GLY A 218 -2.23 -10.20 -13.18
C GLY A 218 -1.25 -11.35 -13.38
N PHE A 219 -1.12 -11.89 -14.61
CA PHE A 219 -0.16 -12.97 -14.88
C PHE A 219 1.29 -12.48 -14.69
N PRO A 220 2.16 -13.19 -13.94
CA PRO A 220 3.51 -12.73 -13.63
C PRO A 220 4.36 -12.61 -14.89
N VAL A 221 5.16 -11.54 -14.97
CA VAL A 221 6.14 -11.34 -16.04
C VAL A 221 7.55 -11.21 -15.45
N CYS A 222 8.56 -11.43 -16.28
CA CYS A 222 9.95 -11.46 -15.83
C CYS A 222 10.88 -10.77 -16.82
N VAL A 223 12.00 -10.27 -16.29
CA VAL A 223 13.16 -9.81 -17.04
C VAL A 223 14.08 -11.01 -17.26
N PRO A 224 14.34 -11.43 -18.52
CA PRO A 224 15.22 -12.56 -18.79
C PRO A 224 16.63 -12.31 -18.25
N ARG A 225 17.17 -13.25 -17.47
CA ARG A 225 18.54 -13.15 -16.92
C ARG A 225 19.60 -13.50 -17.97
N HIS A 226 19.24 -14.36 -18.92
CA HIS A 226 20.05 -14.80 -20.07
C HIS A 226 19.16 -15.50 -21.10
N ALA A 227 19.73 -15.91 -22.24
CA ALA A 227 18.99 -16.49 -23.37
C ALA A 227 18.21 -17.78 -23.03
N SER A 228 18.74 -18.61 -22.12
CA SER A 228 18.12 -19.88 -21.70
C SER A 228 17.69 -19.86 -20.23
N ASP A 229 16.91 -18.85 -19.84
CA ASP A 229 16.44 -18.67 -18.46
C ASP A 229 15.28 -19.64 -18.13
N ALA A 230 15.55 -20.64 -17.28
CA ALA A 230 14.55 -21.62 -16.86
C ALA A 230 13.42 -21.00 -16.00
N LEU A 231 13.69 -19.87 -15.34
CA LEU A 231 12.74 -19.13 -14.51
C LEU A 231 12.02 -18.03 -15.27
N CYS A 232 12.44 -17.77 -16.50
CA CYS A 232 11.82 -16.81 -17.39
C CYS A 232 11.76 -17.39 -18.81
N PRO A 233 11.07 -18.54 -19.00
CA PRO A 233 11.22 -19.34 -20.20
C PRO A 233 10.63 -18.63 -21.42
N ALA A 234 11.40 -18.57 -22.51
CA ALA A 234 10.98 -17.99 -23.78
C ALA A 234 9.67 -18.61 -24.33
N SER A 235 9.40 -19.88 -23.99
CA SER A 235 8.18 -20.61 -24.36
C SER A 235 6.91 -20.09 -23.70
N ASN A 236 7.01 -19.28 -22.64
CA ASN A 236 5.85 -18.63 -22.00
C ASN A 236 5.34 -17.41 -22.77
N ARG A 237 5.83 -17.20 -23.99
CA ARG A 237 5.39 -16.17 -24.91
C ARG A 237 5.32 -16.78 -26.32
N PRO A 238 4.34 -16.41 -27.16
CA PRO A 238 4.30 -16.82 -28.56
C PRO A 238 5.60 -16.48 -29.31
N GLY A 239 5.99 -17.29 -30.30
CA GLY A 239 7.15 -17.00 -31.13
C GLY A 239 6.97 -15.72 -31.97
N ASP A 240 5.75 -15.49 -32.44
CA ASP A 240 5.36 -14.25 -33.11
C ASP A 240 5.22 -13.11 -32.08
N ALA A 241 6.10 -12.11 -32.19
CA ALA A 241 6.15 -10.97 -31.28
C ALA A 241 4.94 -10.01 -31.40
N THR A 242 4.15 -10.11 -32.47
CA THR A 242 2.92 -9.33 -32.66
C THR A 242 1.78 -9.82 -31.77
N ILE A 243 1.85 -11.07 -31.29
CA ILE A 243 0.84 -11.64 -30.40
C ILE A 243 1.10 -11.16 -28.97
N LYS A 244 0.33 -10.15 -28.54
CA LYS A 244 0.36 -9.60 -27.18
C LYS A 244 -0.77 -10.11 -26.29
N ARG A 245 -1.78 -10.77 -26.87
CA ARG A 245 -2.91 -11.39 -26.16
C ARG A 245 -2.98 -12.89 -26.46
N PHE A 246 -2.87 -13.74 -25.44
CA PHE A 246 -2.87 -15.20 -25.58
C PHE A 246 -3.20 -15.88 -24.24
N THR A 247 -3.60 -17.14 -24.30
CA THR A 247 -3.81 -17.99 -23.14
C THR A 247 -2.61 -18.92 -22.96
N CYS A 248 -1.90 -18.77 -21.84
CA CYS A 248 -0.89 -19.70 -21.37
C CYS A 248 -1.56 -21.01 -20.91
N GLY A 249 -1.72 -21.94 -21.84
CA GLY A 249 -2.43 -23.19 -21.61
C GLY A 249 -3.05 -23.74 -22.89
N SER A 250 -3.70 -24.89 -22.78
CA SER A 250 -4.29 -25.63 -23.90
C SER A 250 -5.66 -25.15 -24.34
N VAL A 251 -6.41 -24.47 -23.46
CA VAL A 251 -7.79 -24.04 -23.73
C VAL A 251 -7.83 -22.52 -23.87
N PRO A 252 -8.28 -21.97 -25.01
CA PRO A 252 -8.32 -20.52 -25.20
C PRO A 252 -9.38 -19.86 -24.32
N VAL A 253 -9.08 -18.69 -23.78
CA VAL A 253 -10.09 -17.82 -23.16
C VAL A 253 -10.89 -17.13 -24.27
N GLN A 254 -12.21 -17.25 -24.20
CA GLN A 254 -13.12 -16.58 -25.13
C GLN A 254 -13.63 -15.28 -24.55
N GLY A 255 -13.57 -14.19 -25.33
CA GLY A 255 -14.27 -12.95 -25.01
C GLY A 255 -15.74 -13.04 -25.42
N GLY A 256 -16.61 -12.34 -24.71
CA GLY A 256 -18.03 -12.15 -25.07
C GLY A 256 -18.24 -11.24 -26.28
N THR A 257 -17.18 -10.76 -26.91
CA THR A 257 -17.19 -9.88 -28.08
C THR A 257 -16.12 -10.32 -29.06
N ALA A 258 -16.43 -10.29 -30.36
CA ALA A 258 -15.49 -10.68 -31.41
C ALA A 258 -14.17 -9.89 -31.33
N GLY A 259 -13.03 -10.57 -31.48
CA GLY A 259 -11.70 -9.97 -31.44
C GLY A 259 -11.10 -9.75 -30.04
N ILE A 260 -11.80 -10.14 -28.97
CA ILE A 260 -11.32 -10.00 -27.59
C ILE A 260 -10.80 -11.33 -26.99
N SER A 261 -11.01 -12.46 -27.67
CA SER A 261 -10.48 -13.77 -27.28
C SER A 261 -8.95 -13.85 -27.30
N ALA A 262 -8.42 -14.80 -26.53
CA ALA A 262 -7.00 -15.06 -26.40
C ALA A 262 -6.68 -16.48 -26.95
N VAL A 263 -5.79 -16.55 -27.94
CA VAL A 263 -5.42 -17.83 -28.58
C VAL A 263 -4.61 -18.68 -27.61
N ALA A 264 -4.86 -19.98 -27.57
CA ALA A 264 -4.14 -20.91 -26.71
C ALA A 264 -2.67 -21.06 -27.12
N LEU A 265 -1.80 -21.22 -26.12
CA LEU A 265 -0.38 -21.56 -26.25
C LEU A 265 -0.11 -22.84 -25.43
N PRO A 266 -0.35 -24.04 -26.00
CA PRO A 266 -0.31 -25.31 -25.26
C PRO A 266 1.05 -25.66 -24.64
N GLY A 267 2.16 -25.11 -25.15
CA GLY A 267 3.51 -25.31 -24.60
C GLY A 267 3.90 -24.34 -23.47
N CYS A 268 3.02 -23.41 -23.13
CA CYS A 268 3.25 -22.45 -22.05
C CYS A 268 3.10 -23.13 -20.68
N ARG A 269 3.96 -22.73 -19.73
CA ARG A 269 3.96 -23.24 -18.35
C ARG A 269 3.37 -22.17 -17.42
N PRO A 270 2.08 -22.24 -17.06
CA PRO A 270 1.40 -21.15 -16.35
C PRO A 270 1.91 -20.90 -14.93
N HIS A 271 2.64 -21.83 -14.31
CA HIS A 271 3.28 -21.65 -13.00
C HIS A 271 4.60 -20.86 -13.05
N LEU A 272 5.08 -20.50 -14.26
CA LEU A 272 6.28 -19.70 -14.46
C LEU A 272 5.92 -18.34 -15.10
N PRO A 273 6.69 -17.28 -14.83
CA PRO A 273 6.43 -15.97 -15.41
C PRO A 273 6.69 -15.96 -16.92
N ALA A 274 6.11 -14.98 -17.61
CA ALA A 274 6.33 -14.76 -19.04
C ALA A 274 7.42 -13.70 -19.28
N PRO A 275 8.39 -13.94 -20.18
CA PRO A 275 9.45 -12.98 -20.45
C PRO A 275 8.94 -11.70 -21.12
N LEU A 276 9.33 -10.57 -20.55
CA LEU A 276 9.29 -9.27 -21.22
C LEU A 276 10.23 -9.26 -22.42
N ARG A 277 9.84 -8.53 -23.47
CA ARG A 277 10.62 -8.41 -24.72
C ARG A 277 10.74 -6.95 -25.14
N VAL A 278 11.74 -6.67 -25.98
CA VAL A 278 11.85 -5.37 -26.66
C VAL A 278 10.56 -5.11 -27.45
N GLY A 279 10.05 -3.89 -27.35
CA GLY A 279 8.77 -3.48 -27.95
C GLY A 279 7.54 -3.81 -27.10
N ASP A 280 7.67 -4.42 -25.93
CA ASP A 280 6.57 -4.46 -24.96
C ASP A 280 6.41 -3.08 -24.31
N PHE A 281 5.18 -2.59 -24.20
CA PHE A 281 4.88 -1.36 -23.47
C PHE A 281 4.69 -1.71 -21.99
N VAL A 282 5.31 -0.92 -21.12
CA VAL A 282 5.24 -1.09 -19.66
C VAL A 282 4.88 0.22 -18.99
N ASN A 283 4.04 0.13 -17.96
CA ASN A 283 3.89 1.15 -16.93
C ASN A 283 4.75 0.73 -15.73
N TYR A 284 5.45 1.66 -15.10
CA TYR A 284 6.30 1.36 -13.96
C TYR A 284 6.19 2.41 -12.87
N VAL A 285 6.47 1.98 -11.64
CA VAL A 285 6.50 2.83 -10.46
C VAL A 285 7.71 2.48 -9.59
N GLY A 286 8.36 3.50 -9.05
CA GLY A 286 9.59 3.30 -8.29
C GLY A 286 10.10 4.53 -7.59
N ARG A 287 11.36 4.44 -7.17
CA ARG A 287 12.13 5.50 -6.50
C ARG A 287 13.32 5.88 -7.36
N LEU A 288 13.64 7.17 -7.46
CA LEU A 288 14.87 7.60 -8.09
C LEU A 288 16.08 7.15 -7.26
N ASP A 289 17.02 6.49 -7.91
CA ASP A 289 18.27 6.02 -7.32
C ASP A 289 19.43 6.25 -8.29
N LYS A 290 20.66 5.99 -7.84
CA LYS A 290 21.87 6.26 -8.63
C LYS A 290 22.91 5.17 -8.45
N ASP A 291 23.56 4.80 -9.55
CA ASP A 291 24.74 3.94 -9.57
C ASP A 291 25.87 4.59 -10.43
N ALA A 292 26.90 3.81 -10.75
CA ALA A 292 28.05 4.25 -11.55
C ALA A 292 27.66 4.68 -12.99
N GLN A 293 26.54 4.19 -13.52
CA GLN A 293 26.02 4.51 -14.86
C GLN A 293 25.05 5.70 -14.82
N GLY A 294 24.82 6.31 -13.66
CA GLY A 294 23.96 7.49 -13.49
C GLY A 294 22.62 7.16 -12.82
N TYR A 295 21.64 8.05 -12.99
CA TYR A 295 20.32 7.90 -12.39
C TYR A 295 19.50 6.79 -13.04
N PHE A 296 18.71 6.11 -12.22
CA PHE A 296 17.73 5.13 -12.66
C PHE A 296 16.52 5.12 -11.71
N VAL A 297 15.41 4.54 -12.16
CA VAL A 297 14.25 4.29 -11.30
C VAL A 297 14.33 2.87 -10.75
N SER A 298 14.45 2.76 -9.42
CA SER A 298 14.38 1.55 -8.63
C SER A 298 12.92 1.14 -8.43
N LEU A 299 12.46 0.12 -9.14
CA LEU A 299 11.05 -0.22 -9.26
C LEU A 299 10.54 -1.08 -8.11
N HIS A 300 9.37 -0.73 -7.59
CA HIS A 300 8.56 -1.59 -6.71
C HIS A 300 7.26 -2.05 -7.36
N GLY A 301 7.04 -1.70 -8.64
CA GLY A 301 5.95 -2.21 -9.45
C GLY A 301 6.19 -2.01 -10.94
N LEU A 302 5.73 -2.97 -11.74
CA LEU A 302 5.78 -2.92 -13.19
C LEU A 302 4.57 -3.66 -13.76
N GLU A 303 3.80 -2.96 -14.59
CA GLU A 303 2.70 -3.53 -15.35
C GLU A 303 3.09 -3.57 -16.84
N ALA A 304 3.02 -4.75 -17.45
CA ALA A 304 3.14 -4.88 -18.89
C ALA A 304 1.77 -4.83 -19.56
N GLU A 305 1.64 -4.05 -20.63
CA GLU A 305 0.44 -3.97 -21.48
C GLU A 305 0.34 -5.24 -22.37
N LEU A 306 0.21 -6.39 -21.71
CA LEU A 306 0.07 -7.72 -22.27
C LEU A 306 -1.23 -8.35 -21.74
N GLY A 307 -1.93 -9.07 -22.61
CA GLY A 307 -3.13 -9.83 -22.26
C GLY A 307 -2.81 -11.31 -22.10
N ILE A 308 -2.14 -11.69 -21.01
CA ILE A 308 -1.75 -13.09 -20.77
C ILE A 308 -2.78 -13.75 -19.86
N TYR A 309 -3.54 -14.69 -20.40
CA TYR A 309 -4.57 -15.43 -19.66
C TYR A 309 -4.09 -16.84 -19.32
N THR A 310 -4.80 -17.53 -18.43
CA THR A 310 -4.63 -18.96 -18.16
C THR A 310 -5.85 -19.74 -18.66
N SER A 311 -5.71 -21.05 -18.85
CA SER A 311 -6.83 -21.88 -19.31
C SER A 311 -8.03 -21.74 -18.35
N PRO A 312 -9.26 -21.53 -18.86
CA PRO A 312 -10.45 -21.43 -18.04
C PRO A 312 -10.64 -22.60 -17.07
N GLY A 313 -10.79 -22.31 -15.78
CA GLY A 313 -11.07 -23.32 -14.76
C GLY A 313 -9.88 -24.20 -14.40
N VAL A 314 -8.65 -23.81 -14.78
CA VAL A 314 -7.42 -24.59 -14.57
C VAL A 314 -6.44 -23.79 -13.70
N ASP A 315 -5.89 -24.45 -12.70
CA ASP A 315 -4.82 -23.93 -11.85
C ASP A 315 -3.42 -24.12 -12.49
N PRO A 316 -2.48 -23.16 -12.29
CA PRO A 316 -2.68 -21.88 -11.62
C PRO A 316 -3.37 -20.85 -12.50
N ALA A 317 -4.02 -19.87 -11.87
CA ALA A 317 -4.30 -18.56 -12.45
C ALA A 317 -3.88 -17.47 -11.48
N TYR A 318 -3.99 -16.21 -11.90
CA TYR A 318 -3.53 -15.06 -11.13
C TYR A 318 -4.62 -14.01 -11.02
N VAL A 319 -4.55 -13.25 -9.95
CA VAL A 319 -5.43 -12.13 -9.66
C VAL A 319 -4.58 -10.97 -9.15
N PHE A 320 -5.01 -9.74 -9.41
CA PHE A 320 -4.31 -8.55 -8.95
C PHE A 320 -5.32 -7.46 -8.58
N ILE A 321 -4.97 -6.64 -7.59
CA ILE A 321 -5.74 -5.47 -7.13
C ILE A 321 -5.11 -4.21 -7.72
N GLU A 322 -5.86 -3.52 -8.58
CA GLU A 322 -5.48 -2.23 -9.16
C GLU A 322 -5.67 -1.10 -8.13
N GLU A 323 -6.76 -1.15 -7.39
CA GLU A 323 -7.16 -0.09 -6.46
C GLU A 323 -8.08 -0.65 -5.39
N ALA A 324 -7.85 -0.25 -4.14
CA ALA A 324 -8.72 -0.51 -3.01
C ALA A 324 -8.88 0.76 -2.17
N LEU A 325 -10.10 1.28 -2.07
CA LEU A 325 -10.44 2.47 -1.29
C LEU A 325 -11.51 2.12 -0.27
N GLU A 326 -11.37 2.66 0.93
CA GLU A 326 -12.35 2.47 1.98
C GLU A 326 -12.71 3.81 2.65
N GLY A 327 -14.00 4.04 2.83
CA GLY A 327 -14.48 5.16 3.59
C GLY A 327 -14.42 4.87 5.08
N THR A 328 -14.14 5.91 5.87
CA THR A 328 -13.92 5.79 7.32
C THR A 328 -15.21 5.69 8.15
N VAL A 329 -16.33 5.41 7.48
CA VAL A 329 -17.70 5.38 7.97
C VAL A 329 -18.19 6.77 8.37
N GLY A 330 -17.47 7.53 9.20
CA GLY A 330 -17.88 8.89 9.53
C GLY A 330 -19.26 8.94 10.22
N GLU A 331 -19.58 7.96 11.07
CA GLU A 331 -20.79 7.98 11.89
C GLU A 331 -20.95 9.34 12.56
N ARG A 332 -22.13 9.94 12.39
CA ARG A 332 -22.36 11.33 12.83
C ARG A 332 -22.12 11.43 14.32
N TYR A 333 -21.16 12.27 14.72
CA TYR A 333 -21.23 12.82 16.07
C TYR A 333 -22.59 13.52 16.19
N ALA A 334 -23.28 13.33 17.33
CA ALA A 334 -24.28 14.31 17.76
C ALA A 334 -23.63 15.69 17.63
N ASP A 335 -24.31 16.82 17.48
CA ASP A 335 -23.62 18.13 17.43
C ASP A 335 -22.49 18.36 16.38
N LEU A 336 -22.27 17.49 15.37
CA LEU A 336 -21.42 17.77 14.19
C LEU A 336 -22.14 17.48 12.86
N PRO A 337 -22.44 18.50 12.04
CA PRO A 337 -23.01 18.28 10.71
C PRO A 337 -21.97 17.69 9.76
N GLN A 338 -22.05 16.38 9.51
CA GLN A 338 -21.12 15.66 8.64
C GLN A 338 -21.80 14.62 7.75
N GLU A 339 -21.13 14.28 6.65
CA GLU A 339 -21.43 13.10 5.84
C GLU A 339 -20.92 11.83 6.55
N GLU A 340 -21.64 10.73 6.32
CA GLU A 340 -21.19 9.38 6.64
C GLU A 340 -20.57 8.76 5.36
N THR A 341 -19.26 8.51 5.38
CA THR A 341 -18.48 7.92 4.28
C THR A 341 -18.25 6.43 4.51
N SER A 342 -19.29 5.60 4.38
CA SER A 342 -19.21 4.13 4.44
C SER A 342 -19.17 3.51 3.03
N ARG A 343 -18.11 3.81 2.27
CA ARG A 343 -17.93 3.38 0.88
C ARG A 343 -16.80 2.37 0.78
N PHE A 344 -16.90 1.40 -0.11
CA PHE A 344 -15.77 0.54 -0.47
C PHE A 344 -15.70 0.42 -1.99
N LYS A 345 -14.52 0.61 -2.55
CA LYS A 345 -14.26 0.45 -3.98
C LYS A 345 -13.07 -0.47 -4.14
N LEU A 346 -13.25 -1.50 -4.95
CA LEU A 346 -12.18 -2.39 -5.37
C LEU A 346 -12.24 -2.59 -6.87
N ILE A 347 -11.07 -2.50 -7.49
CA ILE A 347 -10.86 -2.80 -8.90
C ILE A 347 -9.70 -3.77 -9.02
N GLY A 348 -9.84 -4.77 -9.89
CA GLY A 348 -8.77 -5.70 -10.18
C GLY A 348 -8.98 -6.49 -11.47
N PHE A 349 -8.02 -7.34 -11.76
CA PHE A 349 -8.02 -8.22 -12.93
C PHE A 349 -7.65 -9.65 -12.57
N THR A 350 -8.09 -10.60 -13.39
CA THR A 350 -7.70 -12.02 -13.32
C THR A 350 -7.24 -12.54 -14.68
N SER A 351 -6.30 -13.49 -14.66
CA SER A 351 -5.88 -14.24 -15.85
C SER A 351 -6.88 -15.32 -16.23
N ASP A 352 -7.83 -15.66 -15.36
CA ASP A 352 -8.93 -16.59 -15.63
C ASP A 352 -10.30 -15.92 -15.36
N PRO A 353 -10.94 -15.35 -16.39
CA PRO A 353 -12.24 -14.68 -16.24
C PRO A 353 -13.42 -15.63 -16.01
N SER A 354 -13.21 -16.96 -16.09
CA SER A 354 -14.29 -17.94 -15.90
C SER A 354 -14.56 -18.23 -14.41
N ARG A 355 -13.67 -17.80 -13.53
CA ARG A 355 -13.70 -18.09 -12.09
C ARG A 355 -14.16 -16.89 -11.28
N SER A 356 -14.92 -17.15 -10.22
CA SER A 356 -15.34 -16.11 -9.28
C SER A 356 -14.18 -15.64 -8.43
N VAL A 357 -14.21 -14.38 -8.01
CA VAL A 357 -13.25 -13.75 -7.09
C VAL A 357 -13.95 -13.51 -5.75
N SER A 358 -13.47 -14.11 -4.68
CA SER A 358 -13.85 -13.75 -3.31
C SER A 358 -13.02 -12.56 -2.86
N VAL A 359 -13.65 -11.63 -2.13
CA VAL A 359 -12.99 -10.46 -1.55
C VAL A 359 -13.12 -10.56 -0.05
N ASP A 360 -11.99 -10.50 0.65
CA ASP A 360 -11.88 -10.54 2.09
C ASP A 360 -11.22 -9.25 2.60
N ILE A 361 -11.72 -8.70 3.69
CA ILE A 361 -11.12 -7.53 4.37
C ILE A 361 -10.69 -7.90 5.79
N PHE A 362 -9.52 -7.43 6.23
CA PHE A 362 -8.91 -7.86 7.50
C PHE A 362 -7.86 -6.88 8.03
N ASP A 363 -7.41 -7.12 9.27
CA ASP A 363 -6.46 -6.29 10.01
C ASP A 363 -5.06 -6.94 10.18
N ASP A 364 -4.97 -8.27 10.14
CA ASP A 364 -3.75 -9.07 10.40
C ASP A 364 -3.13 -9.69 9.13
N ASP A 365 -1.81 -9.56 8.98
CA ASP A 365 -1.01 -10.05 7.82
C ASP A 365 -0.45 -11.47 8.07
N VAL A 366 -1.19 -12.38 8.73
CA VAL A 366 -0.67 -13.74 8.99
C VAL A 366 -1.00 -14.67 7.83
N ASP A 367 0.04 -14.99 7.05
CA ASP A 367 0.04 -16.07 6.08
C ASP A 367 -0.16 -17.44 6.76
N GLY A 368 -1.27 -18.09 6.41
CA GLY A 368 -1.25 -19.51 6.06
C GLY A 368 -1.31 -20.56 7.16
N ASN A 369 -0.78 -20.40 8.38
CA ASN A 369 -0.85 -21.48 9.38
C ASN A 369 -0.87 -20.99 10.83
N ALA A 370 -1.98 -21.32 11.52
CA ALA A 370 -2.37 -20.90 12.86
C ALA A 370 -2.85 -19.44 12.94
N LEU A 371 -4.17 -19.26 12.77
CA LEU A 371 -4.89 -18.11 13.32
C LEU A 371 -4.44 -17.93 14.79
N PRO A 372 -3.99 -16.73 15.20
CA PRO A 372 -3.86 -16.42 16.62
C PRO A 372 -5.20 -16.75 17.32
N PRO A 373 -5.20 -17.17 18.60
CA PRO A 373 -6.44 -17.47 19.33
C PRO A 373 -7.39 -16.27 19.49
N THR A 374 -7.03 -15.11 18.96
CA THR A 374 -7.82 -13.87 18.96
C THR A 374 -7.62 -13.09 17.66
N ALA A 375 -7.91 -13.72 16.52
CA ALA A 375 -8.12 -13.01 15.25
C ALA A 375 -9.62 -12.78 15.06
N ALA A 376 -10.04 -11.54 14.77
CA ALA A 376 -11.30 -11.39 14.06
C ALA A 376 -11.04 -11.98 12.66
N PRO A 377 -11.75 -13.05 12.23
CA PRO A 377 -11.44 -13.72 10.98
C PRO A 377 -11.57 -12.73 9.83
N ALA A 378 -10.72 -12.89 8.81
CA ALA A 378 -10.92 -12.24 7.52
C ALA A 378 -12.40 -12.35 7.13
N ARG A 379 -13.05 -11.19 6.93
CA ARG A 379 -14.48 -11.16 6.65
C ARG A 379 -14.64 -11.20 5.15
N LEU A 380 -15.32 -12.24 4.66
CA LEU A 380 -15.80 -12.27 3.29
C LEU A 380 -16.71 -11.06 3.07
N ALA A 381 -16.21 -10.12 2.31
CA ALA A 381 -16.87 -8.89 1.92
C ALA A 381 -17.88 -9.18 0.81
N THR A 382 -17.45 -9.88 -0.24
CA THR A 382 -18.32 -10.24 -1.37
C THR A 382 -17.71 -11.32 -2.25
N ARG A 383 -18.48 -11.78 -3.24
CA ARG A 383 -17.99 -12.57 -4.37
C ARG A 383 -18.34 -11.86 -5.68
N LEU A 384 -17.35 -11.71 -6.55
CA LEU A 384 -17.44 -11.02 -7.82
C LEU A 384 -17.30 -11.99 -8.99
N VAL A 385 -17.96 -11.66 -10.08
CA VAL A 385 -17.80 -12.34 -11.36
C VAL A 385 -17.00 -11.41 -12.28
N PRO A 386 -15.82 -11.84 -12.77
CA PRO A 386 -15.04 -11.06 -13.73
C PRO A 386 -15.80 -10.82 -15.04
N THR A 387 -15.47 -9.70 -15.68
CA THR A 387 -16.04 -9.29 -16.95
C THR A 387 -15.51 -10.16 -18.08
N THR A 388 -16.39 -10.64 -18.96
CA THR A 388 -16.03 -11.33 -20.21
C THR A 388 -16.06 -10.40 -21.44
N GLY A 389 -16.43 -9.14 -21.27
CA GLY A 389 -16.46 -8.10 -22.31
C GLY A 389 -15.10 -7.47 -22.61
N ALA A 390 -15.10 -6.21 -23.09
CA ALA A 390 -13.91 -5.53 -23.61
C ALA A 390 -12.73 -5.42 -22.61
N GLN A 391 -13.02 -5.31 -21.32
CA GLN A 391 -12.01 -5.42 -20.26
C GLN A 391 -12.01 -6.85 -19.70
N LEU A 392 -11.66 -7.81 -20.56
CA LEU A 392 -11.70 -9.23 -20.27
C LEU A 392 -10.83 -9.56 -19.03
N GLY A 393 -11.46 -10.14 -18.01
CA GLY A 393 -10.83 -10.46 -16.71
C GLY A 393 -10.98 -9.37 -15.66
N ARG A 394 -11.53 -8.18 -15.98
CA ARG A 394 -11.70 -7.11 -14.99
C ARG A 394 -12.86 -7.42 -14.04
N PHE A 395 -12.65 -7.25 -12.75
CA PHE A 395 -13.72 -7.21 -11.75
C PHE A 395 -13.71 -5.86 -11.04
N LYS A 396 -14.90 -5.42 -10.64
CA LYS A 396 -15.10 -4.16 -9.95
C LYS A 396 -16.23 -4.31 -8.96
N MET A 397 -16.06 -3.72 -7.79
CA MET A 397 -17.14 -3.50 -6.84
C MET A 397 -17.11 -2.06 -6.35
N ILE A 398 -18.29 -1.50 -6.17
CA ILE A 398 -18.50 -0.27 -5.43
C ILE A 398 -19.68 -0.55 -4.51
N TRP A 399 -19.45 -0.55 -3.21
CA TRP A 399 -20.54 -0.54 -2.24
C TRP A 399 -21.17 0.83 -2.19
N SER A 400 -22.51 0.86 -2.15
CA SER A 400 -23.21 2.11 -1.90
C SER A 400 -22.91 2.59 -0.48
N ALA A 401 -23.02 3.89 -0.23
CA ALA A 401 -22.85 4.40 1.12
C ALA A 401 -23.87 3.70 2.04
N LYS A 402 -23.39 3.23 3.21
CA LYS A 402 -24.17 2.52 4.25
C LYS A 402 -24.45 1.04 3.99
N GLU A 403 -23.89 0.46 2.93
CA GLU A 403 -23.83 -1.00 2.76
C GLU A 403 -22.63 -1.56 3.51
N ASP A 404 -22.86 -2.08 4.73
CA ASP A 404 -22.07 -3.12 5.41
C ASP A 404 -20.55 -2.89 5.67
N ALA A 405 -19.94 -1.80 5.20
CA ALA A 405 -18.62 -1.32 5.59
C ALA A 405 -18.72 -0.60 6.93
N HIS A 406 -19.08 -1.34 7.97
CA HIS A 406 -19.11 -0.77 9.32
C HIS A 406 -17.71 -0.68 9.92
N VAL A 407 -16.76 -1.52 9.49
CA VAL A 407 -15.43 -1.60 10.09
C VAL A 407 -14.36 -1.22 9.09
N VAL A 408 -13.56 -0.19 9.41
CA VAL A 408 -12.41 0.21 8.60
C VAL A 408 -11.27 -0.78 8.83
N ARG A 409 -10.79 -1.38 7.74
CA ARG A 409 -9.76 -2.43 7.75
C ARG A 409 -8.45 -1.94 7.19
N ARG A 410 -7.37 -2.65 7.49
CA ARG A 410 -6.03 -2.30 7.00
C ARG A 410 -5.79 -2.81 5.57
N ALA A 411 -6.24 -4.02 5.29
CA ALA A 411 -5.90 -4.75 4.08
C ALA A 411 -7.12 -5.42 3.46
N VAL A 412 -6.97 -5.70 2.16
CA VAL A 412 -7.90 -6.48 1.35
C VAL A 412 -7.15 -7.64 0.70
N ARG A 413 -7.80 -8.79 0.63
CA ARG A 413 -7.33 -9.96 -0.09
C ARG A 413 -8.39 -10.36 -1.09
N VAL A 414 -7.96 -10.65 -2.31
CA VAL A 414 -8.80 -11.26 -3.33
C VAL A 414 -8.32 -12.67 -3.59
N THR A 415 -9.26 -13.61 -3.67
CA THR A 415 -8.96 -15.03 -3.89
C THR A 415 -9.87 -15.60 -4.97
N LEU A 416 -9.29 -16.18 -6.03
CA LEU A 416 -10.02 -16.91 -7.05
C LEU A 416 -10.60 -18.20 -6.48
N SER A 417 -11.77 -18.61 -6.97
CA SER A 417 -12.26 -19.98 -6.74
C SER A 417 -11.27 -21.01 -7.30
N THR A 418 -11.13 -22.15 -6.63
CA THR A 418 -10.27 -23.25 -7.07
C THR A 418 -10.60 -23.72 -8.48
N GLY A 419 -9.59 -24.13 -9.24
CA GLY A 419 -9.76 -24.73 -10.55
C GLY A 419 -10.34 -26.14 -10.44
N ALA A 420 -10.99 -26.61 -11.51
CA ALA A 420 -11.42 -28.00 -11.62
C ALA A 420 -10.24 -28.96 -11.93
N SER A 421 -9.09 -28.42 -12.32
CA SER A 421 -7.87 -29.16 -12.67
C SER A 421 -6.62 -28.27 -12.43
N GLY A 422 -5.41 -28.83 -12.49
CA GLY A 422 -4.14 -28.09 -12.25
C GLY A 422 -3.30 -28.58 -11.06
N GLY A 423 -3.89 -29.46 -10.24
CA GLY A 423 -3.25 -30.07 -9.07
C GLY A 423 -3.27 -29.16 -7.85
N ALA A 424 -3.43 -29.75 -6.65
CA ALA A 424 -3.56 -29.01 -5.38
C ALA A 424 -2.39 -28.05 -5.10
N ASN A 425 -1.21 -28.37 -5.63
CA ASN A 425 0.01 -27.59 -5.53
C ASN A 425 -0.08 -26.19 -6.17
N HIS A 426 -0.98 -25.97 -7.14
CA HIS A 426 -1.15 -24.68 -7.83
C HIS A 426 -2.47 -23.98 -7.49
N ALA A 427 -3.17 -24.47 -6.47
CA ALA A 427 -4.46 -23.93 -6.05
C ALA A 427 -4.34 -22.48 -5.55
N PRO A 428 -5.42 -21.68 -5.59
CA PRO A 428 -5.43 -20.36 -5.01
C PRO A 428 -4.93 -20.35 -3.56
N GLY A 429 -4.02 -19.44 -3.23
CA GLY A 429 -3.37 -19.33 -1.93
C GLY A 429 -2.08 -20.13 -1.77
N THR A 430 -1.72 -21.01 -2.72
CA THR A 430 -0.37 -21.60 -2.77
C THR A 430 0.59 -20.65 -3.46
N SER A 431 1.89 -20.80 -3.18
CA SER A 431 2.91 -19.87 -3.68
C SER A 431 4.02 -20.56 -4.47
N SER A 432 4.71 -19.80 -5.32
CA SER A 432 5.82 -20.32 -6.13
C SER A 432 6.94 -20.99 -5.29
N VAL A 433 7.13 -20.54 -4.05
CA VAL A 433 8.14 -21.05 -3.12
C VAL A 433 7.77 -22.40 -2.52
N GLU A 434 6.50 -22.63 -2.20
CA GLU A 434 6.01 -23.92 -1.68
C GLU A 434 6.26 -25.07 -2.66
N LEU A 435 6.40 -24.72 -3.95
CA LEU A 435 6.69 -25.65 -5.03
C LEU A 435 8.19 -25.88 -5.27
N ASN A 436 9.06 -25.29 -4.45
CA ASN A 436 10.51 -25.30 -4.63
C ASN A 436 10.93 -24.87 -6.05
N LEU A 437 10.16 -23.96 -6.67
CA LEU A 437 10.58 -23.39 -7.94
C LEU A 437 11.86 -22.59 -7.71
N PRO A 438 12.87 -22.69 -8.59
CA PRO A 438 14.10 -21.93 -8.40
C PRO A 438 13.78 -20.42 -8.38
N GLY A 439 14.45 -19.64 -7.52
CA GLY A 439 14.05 -18.24 -7.23
C GLY A 439 13.16 -18.10 -5.99
N ALA A 440 13.41 -18.89 -4.95
CA ALA A 440 12.64 -18.87 -3.72
C ALA A 440 12.66 -17.48 -3.05
N SER A 441 11.48 -16.90 -2.89
CA SER A 441 11.25 -15.74 -2.04
C SER A 441 11.09 -16.14 -0.57
N ARG A 442 11.44 -15.23 0.35
CA ARG A 442 11.28 -15.45 1.79
C ARG A 442 9.82 -15.32 2.24
N ARG A 443 8.92 -14.91 1.35
CA ARG A 443 7.49 -14.62 1.58
C ARG A 443 6.55 -15.32 0.58
N GLY A 444 7.00 -16.41 -0.06
CA GLY A 444 6.16 -17.22 -0.97
C GLY A 444 6.38 -16.98 -2.48
N GLY A 445 6.95 -15.84 -2.84
CA GLY A 445 7.10 -15.42 -4.25
C GLY A 445 5.77 -14.90 -4.79
N TYR A 446 5.48 -15.10 -6.07
CA TYR A 446 4.14 -14.77 -6.57
C TYR A 446 3.14 -15.85 -6.11
N ALA A 447 2.08 -15.40 -5.43
CA ALA A 447 0.97 -16.26 -5.04
C ALA A 447 0.06 -16.61 -6.23
N PHE A 448 -0.38 -17.86 -6.30
CA PHE A 448 -1.37 -18.30 -7.28
C PHE A 448 -2.75 -17.94 -6.78
N GLY A 449 -3.56 -17.33 -7.64
CA GLY A 449 -4.98 -17.10 -7.41
C GLY A 449 -5.35 -16.26 -6.20
N SER A 450 -4.38 -15.69 -5.47
CA SER A 450 -4.61 -14.77 -4.36
C SER A 450 -3.73 -13.53 -4.50
N TYR A 451 -4.25 -12.39 -4.05
CA TYR A 451 -3.50 -11.14 -3.99
C TYR A 451 -3.94 -10.35 -2.77
N GLU A 452 -2.97 -9.84 -2.03
CA GLU A 452 -3.18 -9.02 -0.84
C GLU A 452 -2.67 -7.59 -1.08
N ALA A 453 -3.43 -6.59 -0.64
CA ALA A 453 -3.02 -5.20 -0.74
C ALA A 453 -3.45 -4.41 0.50
N PRO A 454 -2.66 -3.41 0.93
CA PRO A 454 -3.17 -2.40 1.84
C PRO A 454 -4.32 -1.63 1.19
N ILE A 455 -5.26 -1.14 2.01
CA ILE A 455 -6.19 -0.11 1.55
C ILE A 455 -5.38 1.13 1.17
N SER A 456 -5.49 1.53 -0.10
CA SER A 456 -4.60 2.52 -0.70
C SER A 456 -4.95 3.96 -0.31
N GLU A 457 -6.21 4.22 0.02
CA GLU A 457 -6.68 5.50 0.54
C GLU A 457 -7.90 5.31 1.45
N TYR A 458 -7.95 6.13 2.51
CA TYR A 458 -9.06 6.21 3.44
C TYR A 458 -9.82 7.52 3.24
N ILE A 459 -11.13 7.42 2.98
CA ILE A 459 -11.97 8.59 2.72
C ILE A 459 -12.58 9.08 4.04
N GLY A 460 -12.14 10.25 4.49
CA GLY A 460 -12.64 10.92 5.69
C GLY A 460 -14.11 11.37 5.57
N PRO A 461 -14.78 11.68 6.70
CA PRO A 461 -16.05 12.41 6.69
C PRO A 461 -15.86 13.84 6.17
N GLU A 462 -16.88 14.39 5.53
CA GLU A 462 -16.92 15.78 5.09
C GLU A 462 -17.95 16.59 5.88
N ALA A 463 -17.67 17.87 6.15
CA ALA A 463 -18.62 18.76 6.79
C ALA A 463 -19.80 19.04 5.85
N THR A 464 -21.03 18.91 6.34
CA THR A 464 -22.25 19.27 5.57
C THR A 464 -22.71 20.70 5.81
N ALA A 465 -22.12 21.38 6.81
CA ALA A 465 -22.30 22.79 7.06
C ALA A 465 -20.96 23.51 6.93
N PHE A 466 -20.83 24.30 5.86
CA PHE A 466 -19.57 24.90 5.43
C PHE A 466 -19.27 26.22 6.14
N GLY A 467 -17.98 26.52 6.34
CA GLY A 467 -17.51 27.83 6.85
C GLY A 467 -17.70 28.07 8.35
N ILE A 468 -18.24 27.10 9.09
CA ILE A 468 -18.45 27.21 10.55
C ILE A 468 -17.23 26.65 11.28
N LYS A 469 -16.70 27.41 12.24
CA LYS A 469 -15.55 27.00 13.04
C LYS A 469 -15.89 25.79 13.91
N GLY A 470 -15.06 24.75 13.84
CA GLY A 470 -15.22 23.52 14.63
C GLY A 470 -16.19 22.52 14.02
N TYR A 471 -16.68 22.78 12.79
CA TYR A 471 -17.52 21.84 12.04
C TYR A 471 -16.72 20.91 11.13
N GLN A 472 -15.42 21.13 11.05
CA GLN A 472 -14.46 20.31 10.32
C GLN A 472 -14.34 18.98 11.05
N PRO A 473 -14.79 17.87 10.43
CA PRO A 473 -14.86 16.61 11.14
C PRO A 473 -13.46 16.03 11.38
N PRO A 474 -13.24 15.33 12.50
CA PRO A 474 -12.06 14.51 12.69
C PRO A 474 -12.11 13.28 11.79
N VAL A 475 -10.95 12.67 11.59
CA VAL A 475 -10.87 11.29 11.12
C VAL A 475 -11.30 10.37 12.27
N PRO A 476 -12.29 9.48 12.09
CA PRO A 476 -12.85 8.66 13.16
C PRO A 476 -11.97 7.42 13.40
N PHE A 477 -10.75 7.60 13.93
CA PHE A 477 -9.83 6.50 14.22
C PHE A 477 -10.39 5.46 15.20
N GLU A 478 -11.46 5.78 15.92
CA GLU A 478 -12.26 4.82 16.68
C GLU A 478 -12.81 3.65 15.84
N ASN A 479 -13.02 3.87 14.53
CA ASN A 479 -13.53 2.88 13.57
C ASN A 479 -12.42 2.02 12.94
N PHE A 480 -11.15 2.38 13.17
CA PHE A 480 -9.99 1.67 12.66
C PHE A 480 -9.61 0.58 13.67
N CYS A 481 -10.16 -0.62 13.53
CA CYS A 481 -9.97 -1.67 14.53
C CYS A 481 -8.50 -2.08 14.68
N PHE A 482 -7.73 -2.02 13.59
CA PHE A 482 -6.29 -2.26 13.59
C PHE A 482 -5.46 -1.20 14.35
N LEU A 483 -6.07 -0.10 14.82
CA LEU A 483 -5.42 0.86 15.71
C LEU A 483 -5.82 0.64 17.17
N ARG A 484 -6.83 -0.19 17.47
CA ARG A 484 -7.37 -0.39 18.82
C ARG A 484 -7.06 -1.75 19.42
N ARG A 485 -6.51 -2.65 18.62
CA ARG A 485 -6.17 -4.03 19.01
C ARG A 485 -4.68 -4.26 18.86
N VAL A 486 -4.19 -5.30 19.53
CA VAL A 486 -2.89 -5.87 19.18
C VAL A 486 -3.08 -6.53 17.83
N ASN A 487 -2.28 -6.16 16.84
CA ASN A 487 -2.29 -6.80 15.53
C ASN A 487 -0.88 -7.31 15.23
N GLN A 488 -0.80 -8.49 14.63
CA GLN A 488 0.46 -9.02 14.16
C GLN A 488 0.67 -8.59 12.72
N VAL A 489 1.79 -7.92 12.49
CA VAL A 489 2.18 -7.46 11.16
C VAL A 489 3.52 -8.06 10.82
N GLU A 490 3.55 -8.82 9.73
CA GLU A 490 4.83 -9.24 9.18
C GLU A 490 5.50 -8.02 8.55
N SER A 491 6.68 -7.65 9.05
CA SER A 491 7.41 -6.50 8.52
C SER A 491 8.26 -6.87 7.31
N MET A 492 8.74 -5.86 6.57
CA MET A 492 9.75 -6.04 5.53
C MET A 492 11.18 -6.16 6.10
N GLU A 493 11.36 -6.25 7.43
CA GLU A 493 12.70 -6.45 8.01
C GLU A 493 13.05 -7.93 8.10
N PRO A 494 14.17 -8.37 7.52
CA PRO A 494 14.58 -9.77 7.58
C PRO A 494 14.98 -10.17 9.00
N HIS A 495 14.66 -11.40 9.39
CA HIS A 495 15.01 -11.93 10.70
C HIS A 495 16.55 -12.04 10.84
N PRO A 496 17.13 -11.63 11.98
CA PRO A 496 18.59 -11.46 12.13
C PRO A 496 19.37 -12.78 12.02
N THR A 497 18.76 -13.90 12.39
CA THR A 497 19.41 -15.23 12.41
C THR A 497 18.78 -16.23 11.46
N ASN A 498 17.63 -15.89 10.86
CA ASN A 498 16.96 -16.78 9.93
C ASN A 498 16.67 -16.01 8.65
N ALA A 499 17.50 -16.21 7.65
CA ALA A 499 17.33 -15.57 6.37
C ALA A 499 15.99 -15.91 5.71
N SER A 500 15.32 -17.01 6.04
CA SER A 500 14.03 -17.36 5.42
C SER A 500 12.80 -16.80 6.14
N GLN A 501 12.98 -15.90 7.11
CA GLN A 501 11.87 -15.35 7.91
C GLN A 501 11.96 -13.83 8.00
N TRP A 502 10.79 -13.20 8.19
CA TRP A 502 10.66 -11.79 8.51
C TRP A 502 10.37 -11.61 10.00
N ILE A 503 10.54 -10.38 10.49
CA ILE A 503 10.16 -10.05 11.85
C ILE A 503 8.67 -9.72 11.89
N ASN A 504 7.94 -10.48 12.71
CA ASN A 504 6.59 -10.13 13.13
C ASN A 504 6.63 -9.07 14.21
N ILE A 505 5.73 -8.09 14.09
CA ILE A 505 5.59 -6.99 15.03
C ILE A 505 4.22 -7.07 15.65
N ASP A 506 4.19 -7.18 16.98
CA ASP A 506 2.98 -7.02 17.77
C ASP A 506 2.69 -5.53 17.93
N ALA A 507 2.00 -4.94 16.95
CA ALA A 507 1.57 -3.56 17.01
C ALA A 507 0.47 -3.43 18.08
N GLN A 508 0.85 -3.00 19.28
CA GLN A 508 -0.08 -2.77 20.38
C GLN A 508 -1.09 -1.68 20.01
N PRO A 509 -2.28 -1.66 20.66
CA PRO A 509 -3.27 -0.61 20.45
C PRO A 509 -2.63 0.77 20.51
N LEU A 510 -2.92 1.58 19.50
CA LEU A 510 -2.75 3.01 19.61
C LEU A 510 -3.76 3.50 20.66
N ASN A 511 -3.43 4.58 21.36
CA ASN A 511 -4.42 5.36 22.09
C ASN A 511 -4.79 6.58 21.23
N PRO A 512 -5.58 6.41 20.15
CA PRO A 512 -5.71 7.44 19.11
C PRO A 512 -6.60 8.63 19.52
N SER A 513 -7.23 8.60 20.69
CA SER A 513 -8.20 9.62 21.09
C SER A 513 -8.05 10.01 22.55
N PRO A 514 -7.56 11.24 22.86
CA PRO A 514 -7.80 11.87 24.13
C PRO A 514 -9.28 12.27 24.19
N ALA A 515 -10.16 11.35 24.63
CA ALA A 515 -11.52 11.54 25.12
C ALA A 515 -12.24 12.88 24.80
N ALA A 516 -12.29 13.30 23.53
CA ALA A 516 -12.77 14.64 23.20
C ALA A 516 -14.29 14.68 22.96
N ARG A 517 -14.93 13.54 22.69
CA ARG A 517 -16.39 13.36 22.66
C ARG A 517 -16.75 11.93 23.04
N ALA A 518 -17.99 11.74 23.52
CA ALA A 518 -18.60 10.42 23.51
C ALA A 518 -18.49 9.88 22.07
N GLN A 519 -17.98 8.66 21.98
CA GLN A 519 -17.63 7.95 20.75
C GLN A 519 -18.79 7.98 19.74
N SER A 520 -18.50 7.73 18.46
CA SER A 520 -19.53 7.51 17.45
C SER A 520 -20.62 6.57 17.98
N GLN A 521 -21.88 6.84 17.62
CA GLN A 521 -23.01 6.17 18.25
C GLN A 521 -22.81 4.65 18.24
N ALA A 522 -23.04 3.99 19.39
CA ALA A 522 -23.13 2.53 19.41
C ALA A 522 -24.15 2.09 18.36
N THR A 523 -23.94 0.90 17.77
CA THR A 523 -24.95 0.30 16.89
C THR A 523 -26.31 0.30 17.58
N SER A 524 -27.40 0.14 16.84
CA SER A 524 -28.74 -0.03 17.42
C SER A 524 -28.83 -1.17 18.46
N SER A 525 -27.85 -2.08 18.49
CA SER A 525 -27.69 -3.15 19.48
C SER A 525 -26.78 -2.81 20.68
N GLY A 526 -26.22 -1.60 20.76
CA GLY A 526 -25.32 -1.19 21.84
C GLY A 526 -23.91 -1.79 21.78
N GLN A 527 -23.60 -2.58 20.75
CA GLN A 527 -22.28 -3.19 20.54
C GLN A 527 -21.35 -2.27 19.74
N ARG A 528 -20.06 -2.35 20.06
CA ARG A 528 -19.02 -1.60 19.35
C ARG A 528 -18.77 -2.23 17.98
N VAL A 529 -18.49 -1.38 16.99
CA VAL A 529 -18.13 -1.73 15.61
C VAL A 529 -16.92 -2.68 15.52
N CYS A 530 -15.89 -2.45 16.34
CA CYS A 530 -14.84 -3.45 16.59
C CYS A 530 -15.37 -4.46 17.61
N GLY A 531 -16.15 -5.45 17.16
CA GLY A 531 -16.78 -6.44 18.04
C GLY A 531 -15.74 -7.18 18.89
N ASP A 532 -15.84 -7.07 20.21
CA ASP A 532 -15.18 -7.99 21.13
C ASP A 532 -15.80 -9.39 21.02
#